data_AF-D3ICY1-F1
#
_entry.id   AF-D3ICY1-F1
#
_cell.length_a   1.000
_cell.length_b   1.000
_cell.length_c   1.000
_cell.angle_alpha   90.00
_cell.angle_beta   90.00
_cell.angle_gamma   90.00
#
_symmetry.space_group_name_H-M   'P 1'
#
loop_
_entity.id
_entity.type
_entity.pdbx_description
1 polymer ?
#
loop_
_entity_poly.entity_id
_entity_poly.type
_entity_poly.pdbx_seq_one_letter_code
_entity_poly.pdbx_strand_id
1 'polypeptide(L)'
;MNNYFKRVILIFGLIVATNVLVFGAKKNENNIKKEFNWEPIIEAIIHVESKGDPNAKSGNSVGVLQITPILVAECNNIMKMRNNSKRYSLKDRFSIAKSKEMFLTIQSFHNPMNNVERAIRSWNGGMKYRMKRTQKYFEKVMRALNKKQ
;
A
#
# COMPACT_ATOMS: atom_id res chain seq x y z
N MET A 1 -54.13 -19.83 -39.30
CA MET A 1 -52.74 -20.09 -38.83
C MET A 1 -52.66 -21.54 -38.37
N ASN A 2 -52.06 -22.40 -39.18
CA ASN A 2 -52.21 -23.86 -39.09
C ASN A 2 -51.73 -24.42 -37.75
N ASN A 3 -52.49 -25.36 -37.18
CA ASN A 3 -52.19 -26.03 -35.90
C ASN A 3 -50.84 -26.77 -35.90
N TYR A 4 -50.26 -26.98 -37.08
CA TYR A 4 -48.89 -27.47 -37.27
C TYR A 4 -47.84 -26.44 -36.83
N PHE A 5 -48.02 -25.16 -37.16
CA PHE A 5 -47.04 -24.09 -36.89
C PHE A 5 -46.91 -23.80 -35.39
N LYS A 6 -48.02 -23.94 -34.63
CA LYS A 6 -48.01 -23.79 -33.16
C LYS A 6 -47.29 -24.95 -32.45
N ARG A 7 -47.32 -26.18 -33.02
CA ARG A 7 -46.65 -27.35 -32.43
C ARG A 7 -45.14 -27.37 -32.69
N VAL A 8 -44.68 -26.86 -33.84
CA VAL A 8 -43.23 -26.76 -34.14
C VAL A 8 -42.54 -25.72 -33.25
N ILE A 9 -43.20 -24.59 -32.95
CA ILE A 9 -42.64 -23.56 -32.05
C ILE A 9 -42.54 -24.07 -30.60
N LEU A 10 -43.49 -24.88 -30.14
CA LEU A 10 -43.48 -25.46 -28.78
C LEU A 10 -42.39 -26.50 -28.56
N ILE A 11 -42.00 -27.26 -29.60
CA ILE A 11 -40.94 -28.28 -29.51
C ILE A 11 -39.54 -27.64 -29.63
N PHE A 12 -39.38 -26.60 -30.46
CA PHE A 12 -38.11 -25.86 -30.55
C PHE A 12 -37.83 -25.01 -29.30
N GLY A 13 -38.87 -24.53 -28.61
CA GLY A 13 -38.72 -23.80 -27.34
C GLY A 13 -38.29 -24.67 -26.14
N LEU A 14 -38.50 -25.99 -26.21
CA LEU A 14 -38.20 -26.91 -25.10
C LEU A 14 -36.82 -27.59 -25.20
N ILE A 15 -36.22 -27.64 -26.41
CA ILE A 15 -34.87 -28.21 -26.63
C ILE A 15 -33.76 -27.16 -26.44
N VAL A 16 -34.08 -25.87 -26.57
CA VAL A 16 -33.13 -24.77 -26.28
C VAL A 16 -33.05 -24.46 -24.76
N ALA A 17 -34.02 -24.92 -23.97
CA ALA A 17 -34.10 -24.61 -22.54
C ALA A 17 -33.26 -25.53 -21.62
N THR A 18 -32.65 -26.61 -22.12
CA THR A 18 -31.97 -27.61 -21.28
C THR A 18 -30.44 -27.64 -21.39
N ASN A 19 -29.81 -26.76 -22.17
CA ASN A 19 -28.36 -26.88 -22.45
C ASN A 19 -27.45 -25.69 -22.04
N VAL A 20 -27.88 -24.70 -21.26
CA VAL A 20 -26.92 -23.76 -20.63
C VAL A 20 -27.40 -23.24 -19.27
N LEU A 21 -27.69 -24.14 -18.32
CA LEU A 21 -27.76 -23.82 -16.88
C LEU A 21 -26.61 -24.42 -16.07
N VAL A 22 -25.46 -24.64 -16.72
CA VAL A 22 -24.20 -24.92 -16.02
C VAL A 22 -23.19 -23.84 -16.33
N PHE A 23 -23.57 -22.57 -16.08
CA PHE A 23 -22.58 -21.65 -15.52
C PHE A 23 -22.43 -22.04 -14.06
N GLY A 24 -21.58 -23.03 -13.81
CA GLY A 24 -21.10 -23.30 -12.47
C GLY A 24 -20.57 -21.98 -11.93
N ALA A 25 -21.29 -21.42 -10.95
CA ALA A 25 -20.80 -20.36 -10.11
C ALA A 25 -19.55 -20.93 -9.44
N LYS A 26 -18.40 -20.74 -10.09
CA LYS A 26 -17.10 -20.86 -9.47
C LYS A 26 -17.21 -19.88 -8.30
N LYS A 27 -17.39 -20.41 -7.09
CA LYS A 27 -17.25 -19.64 -5.86
C LYS A 27 -15.98 -18.82 -6.09
N ASN A 28 -16.14 -17.51 -6.19
CA ASN A 28 -15.03 -16.60 -6.14
C ASN A 28 -14.51 -16.79 -4.72
N GLU A 29 -13.59 -17.75 -4.57
CA GLU A 29 -12.79 -17.87 -3.38
C GLU A 29 -12.20 -16.48 -3.23
N ASN A 30 -12.63 -15.78 -2.18
CA ASN A 30 -12.24 -14.41 -1.94
C ASN A 30 -10.72 -14.39 -1.99
N ASN A 31 -10.15 -13.94 -3.11
CA ASN A 31 -8.77 -13.54 -3.23
C ASN A 31 -8.66 -12.27 -2.39
N ILE A 32 -8.75 -12.43 -1.07
CA ILE A 32 -8.29 -11.45 -0.12
C ILE A 32 -6.80 -11.40 -0.41
N LYS A 33 -6.39 -10.50 -1.33
CA LYS A 33 -4.98 -10.15 -1.49
C LYS A 33 -4.52 -9.79 -0.08
N LYS A 34 -3.75 -10.67 0.54
CA LYS A 34 -3.16 -10.43 1.85
C LYS A 34 -2.35 -9.16 1.71
N GLU A 35 -2.81 -8.09 2.37
CA GLU A 35 -2.15 -6.79 2.34
C GLU A 35 -0.70 -6.98 2.81
N PHE A 36 0.24 -6.35 2.13
CA PHE A 36 1.65 -6.47 2.48
C PHE A 36 1.86 -5.91 3.89
N ASN A 37 2.37 -6.75 4.80
CA ASN A 37 2.61 -6.32 6.17
C ASN A 37 3.86 -5.44 6.28
N TRP A 38 3.64 -4.13 6.26
CA TRP A 38 4.70 -3.13 6.41
C TRP A 38 5.24 -2.98 7.84
N GLU A 39 4.54 -3.51 8.85
CA GLU A 39 4.84 -3.21 10.25
C GLU A 39 6.27 -3.57 10.66
N PRO A 40 6.83 -4.75 10.32
CA PRO A 40 8.21 -5.07 10.69
C PRO A 40 9.22 -4.09 10.06
N ILE A 41 8.97 -3.65 8.83
CA ILE A 41 9.83 -2.72 8.08
C ILE A 41 9.77 -1.33 8.72
N ILE A 42 8.58 -0.84 9.03
CA ILE A 42 8.37 0.44 9.70
C ILE A 42 9.07 0.44 11.06
N GLU A 43 8.91 -0.63 11.84
CA GLU A 43 9.53 -0.78 13.16
C GLU A 43 11.06 -0.81 13.11
N ALA A 44 11.65 -1.42 12.08
CA ALA A 44 13.08 -1.40 11.86
C ALA A 44 13.59 -0.02 11.44
N ILE A 45 12.83 0.71 10.59
CA ILE A 45 13.14 2.09 10.22
C ILE A 45 13.06 3.01 11.44
N ILE A 46 12.01 2.91 12.26
CA ILE A 46 11.88 3.68 13.51
C ILE A 46 13.09 3.47 14.41
N HIS A 47 13.53 2.22 14.57
CA HIS A 47 14.72 1.92 15.37
C HIS A 47 15.98 2.62 14.83
N VAL A 48 16.18 2.64 13.51
CA VAL A 48 17.34 3.27 12.87
C VAL A 48 17.27 4.80 12.92
N GLU A 49 16.09 5.39 12.76
CA GLU A 49 15.89 6.84 12.66
C GLU A 49 15.91 7.54 14.01
N SER A 50 15.29 6.95 15.03
CA SER A 50 15.04 7.62 16.32
C SER A 50 15.23 6.74 17.54
N LYS A 51 15.51 5.44 17.36
CA LYS A 51 15.41 4.43 18.43
C LYS A 51 14.03 4.41 19.11
N GLY A 52 12.98 4.87 18.44
CA GLY A 52 11.63 4.95 18.98
C GLY A 52 11.29 6.25 19.70
N ASP A 53 12.16 7.25 19.71
CA ASP A 53 11.88 8.54 20.36
C ASP A 53 10.91 9.41 19.50
N PRO A 54 9.68 9.67 19.98
CA PRO A 54 8.72 10.50 19.26
C PRO A 54 9.11 11.98 19.22
N ASN A 55 10.06 12.43 20.05
CA ASN A 55 10.53 13.81 20.11
C ASN A 55 11.87 14.02 19.40
N ALA A 56 12.44 12.97 18.79
CA ALA A 56 13.73 13.03 18.10
C ALA A 56 13.75 14.15 17.05
N LYS A 57 14.84 14.92 16.99
CA LYS A 57 15.00 16.05 16.08
C LYS A 57 16.41 16.07 15.47
N SER A 58 16.47 16.16 14.15
CA SER A 58 17.72 16.35 13.40
C SER A 58 17.49 17.33 12.25
N GLY A 59 17.99 18.56 12.40
CA GLY A 59 17.67 19.65 11.48
C GLY A 59 16.15 19.86 11.37
N ASN A 60 15.62 19.72 10.15
CA ASN A 60 14.19 19.84 9.86
C ASN A 60 13.40 18.53 10.01
N SER A 61 14.09 17.40 10.18
CA SER A 61 13.48 16.09 10.40
C SER A 61 13.10 15.91 11.86
N VAL A 62 11.90 15.39 12.12
CA VAL A 62 11.39 15.17 13.48
C VAL A 62 10.61 13.87 13.63
N GLY A 63 10.50 13.41 14.87
CA GLY A 63 9.69 12.26 15.27
C GLY A 63 10.31 10.90 14.98
N VAL A 64 9.53 9.86 15.25
CA VAL A 64 10.01 8.46 15.23
C VAL A 64 10.59 8.02 13.89
N LEU A 65 10.12 8.63 12.80
CA LEU A 65 10.54 8.32 11.42
C LEU A 65 11.35 9.45 10.77
N GLN A 66 11.75 10.48 11.54
CA GLN A 66 12.54 11.62 11.07
C GLN A 66 11.95 12.29 9.81
N ILE A 67 10.65 12.61 9.88
CA ILE A 67 9.89 13.15 8.75
C ILE A 67 10.21 14.63 8.52
N THR A 68 10.42 15.03 7.27
CA THR A 68 10.68 16.42 6.87
C THR A 68 9.39 17.18 6.50
N PRO A 69 9.41 18.52 6.46
CA PRO A 69 8.28 19.32 5.93
C PRO A 69 7.94 18.98 4.47
N ILE A 70 8.94 18.64 3.65
CA ILE A 70 8.75 18.27 2.24
C ILE A 70 7.92 16.98 2.14
N LEU A 71 8.19 15.99 3.00
CA LEU A 71 7.44 14.74 3.01
C LEU A 71 5.97 14.98 3.44
N VAL A 72 5.73 15.87 4.41
CA VAL A 72 4.35 16.27 4.81
C VAL A 72 3.61 16.91 3.63
N ALA A 73 4.27 17.83 2.92
CA ALA A 73 3.70 18.46 1.74
C ALA A 73 3.37 17.42 0.65
N GLU A 74 4.25 16.44 0.45
CA GLU A 74 4.04 15.35 -0.50
C GLU A 74 2.88 14.44 -0.11
N CYS A 75 2.75 14.08 1.16
CA CYS A 75 1.57 13.35 1.65
C CYS A 75 0.28 14.12 1.35
N ASN A 76 0.28 15.44 1.55
CA ASN A 76 -0.88 16.29 1.26
C ASN A 76 -1.18 16.38 -0.24
N ASN A 77 -0.16 16.43 -1.09
CA ASN A 77 -0.32 16.36 -2.55
C ASN A 77 -0.95 15.03 -2.97
N ILE A 78 -0.46 13.91 -2.44
CA ILE A 78 -1.02 12.57 -2.71
C ILE A 78 -2.49 12.50 -2.27
N MET A 79 -2.82 13.02 -1.08
CA MET A 79 -4.22 13.06 -0.62
C MET A 79 -5.10 13.89 -1.55
N LYS A 80 -4.61 15.05 -2.03
CA LYS A 80 -5.31 15.87 -3.02
C LYS A 80 -5.52 15.11 -4.33
N MET A 81 -4.49 14.45 -4.86
CA MET A 81 -4.58 13.65 -6.10
C MET A 81 -5.58 12.49 -5.98
N ARG A 82 -5.77 11.97 -4.76
CA ARG A 82 -6.76 10.93 -4.45
C ARG A 82 -8.16 11.47 -4.14
N ASN A 83 -8.40 12.77 -4.29
CA ASN A 83 -9.64 13.45 -3.87
C ASN A 83 -10.01 13.19 -2.39
N ASN A 84 -9.02 12.94 -1.54
CA ASN A 84 -9.20 12.78 -0.11
C ASN A 84 -9.05 14.15 0.58
N SER A 85 -9.95 14.49 1.50
CA SER A 85 -9.94 15.77 2.23
C SER A 85 -8.91 15.82 3.38
N LYS A 86 -8.37 14.68 3.81
CA LYS A 86 -7.39 14.59 4.91
C LYS A 86 -6.13 15.39 4.60
N ARG A 87 -5.66 16.19 5.57
CA ARG A 87 -4.40 16.93 5.50
C ARG A 87 -3.59 16.74 6.77
N TYR A 88 -2.29 16.51 6.59
CA TYR A 88 -1.30 16.45 7.66
C TYR A 88 -0.72 17.84 7.92
N SER A 89 -0.50 18.14 9.19
CA SER A 89 0.20 19.32 9.68
C SER A 89 1.66 18.98 10.03
N LEU A 90 2.51 20.00 10.19
CA LEU A 90 3.90 19.77 10.63
C LEU A 90 4.01 19.17 12.04
N LYS A 91 3.00 19.36 12.90
CA LYS A 91 2.96 18.80 14.25
C LYS A 91 2.68 17.28 14.24
N ASP A 92 2.01 16.79 13.20
CA ASP A 92 1.64 15.38 13.09
C ASP A 92 2.84 14.43 13.00
N ARG A 93 4.01 14.95 12.63
CA ARG A 93 5.27 14.22 12.58
C ARG A 93 5.74 13.71 13.96
N PHE A 94 5.25 14.29 15.05
CA PHE A 94 5.55 13.81 16.41
C PHE A 94 4.62 12.67 16.87
N SER A 95 3.50 12.44 16.17
CA SER A 95 2.61 11.32 16.46
C SER A 95 3.13 10.06 15.79
N ILE A 96 3.33 8.99 16.56
CA ILE A 96 3.75 7.68 16.04
C ILE A 96 2.76 7.18 14.99
N ALA A 97 1.46 7.17 15.32
CA ALA A 97 0.41 6.69 14.43
C ALA A 97 0.37 7.47 13.11
N LYS A 98 0.39 8.81 13.16
CA LYS A 98 0.38 9.64 11.94
C LYS A 98 1.67 9.53 11.15
N SER A 99 2.81 9.30 11.82
CA SER A 99 4.08 9.04 11.13
C SER A 99 4.04 7.74 10.33
N LYS A 100 3.51 6.66 10.91
CA LYS A 100 3.28 5.39 10.20
C LYS A 100 2.33 5.59 9.01
N GLU A 101 1.27 6.36 9.20
CA GLU A 101 0.32 6.67 8.13
C GLU A 101 0.95 7.47 6.98
N MET A 102 1.79 8.47 7.28
CA MET A 102 2.53 9.23 6.27
C MET A 102 3.51 8.32 5.51
N PHE A 103 4.20 7.41 6.20
CA PHE A 103 5.04 6.41 5.54
C PHE A 103 4.24 5.57 4.54
N LEU A 104 3.10 5.00 4.96
CA LEU A 104 2.22 4.20 4.10
C LEU A 104 1.62 5.03 2.95
N THR A 105 1.31 6.30 3.19
CA THR A 105 0.85 7.24 2.15
C THR A 105 1.90 7.37 1.05
N ILE A 106 3.17 7.59 1.41
CA ILE A 106 4.28 7.68 0.46
C ILE A 106 4.48 6.34 -0.27
N GLN A 107 4.52 5.21 0.45
CA GLN A 107 4.77 3.90 -0.16
C GLN A 107 3.64 3.48 -1.12
N SER A 108 2.38 3.71 -0.75
CA SER A 108 1.24 3.36 -1.61
C SER A 108 1.20 4.15 -2.93
N PHE A 109 1.85 5.32 -2.99
CA PHE A 109 1.90 6.13 -4.21
C PHE A 109 3.18 5.88 -5.02
N HIS A 110 4.34 5.95 -4.35
CA HIS A 110 5.64 5.88 -5.02
C HIS A 110 6.20 4.47 -5.12
N ASN A 111 5.62 3.47 -4.45
CA ASN A 111 6.08 2.08 -4.44
C ASN A 111 4.90 1.08 -4.52
N PRO A 112 4.07 1.14 -5.59
CA PRO A 112 2.82 0.36 -5.67
C PRO A 112 3.03 -1.17 -5.72
N MET A 113 4.24 -1.62 -6.03
CA MET A 113 4.61 -3.05 -6.07
C MET A 113 5.14 -3.56 -4.72
N ASN A 114 5.12 -2.74 -3.67
CA ASN A 114 5.60 -3.08 -2.33
C ASN A 114 7.05 -3.59 -2.28
N ASN A 115 7.96 -2.97 -3.06
CA ASN A 115 9.37 -3.36 -3.04
C ASN A 115 10.05 -2.83 -1.76
N VAL A 116 10.46 -3.74 -0.87
CA VAL A 116 11.05 -3.42 0.44
C VAL A 116 12.35 -2.62 0.31
N GLU A 117 13.24 -3.01 -0.60
CA GLU A 117 14.51 -2.30 -0.79
C GLU A 117 14.29 -0.87 -1.28
N ARG A 118 13.38 -0.67 -2.24
CA ARG A 118 12.95 0.66 -2.70
C ARG A 118 12.38 1.47 -1.55
N ALA A 119 11.53 0.89 -0.70
CA ALA A 119 10.96 1.59 0.45
C ALA A 119 12.05 2.12 1.38
N ILE A 120 12.98 1.25 1.77
CA ILE A 120 14.08 1.58 2.70
C ILE A 120 15.01 2.64 2.09
N ARG A 121 15.43 2.45 0.84
CA ARG A 121 16.40 3.36 0.19
C ARG A 121 15.79 4.71 -0.15
N SER A 122 14.54 4.73 -0.61
CA SER A 122 13.84 5.99 -0.90
C SER A 122 13.51 6.79 0.36
N TRP A 123 13.31 6.13 1.51
CA TRP A 123 13.18 6.82 2.80
C TRP A 123 14.45 7.60 3.16
N ASN A 124 15.62 7.00 2.93
CA ASN A 124 16.90 7.65 3.23
C ASN A 124 17.37 8.66 2.18
N GLY A 125 17.23 8.34 0.89
CA GLY A 125 17.81 9.11 -0.21
C GLY A 125 16.82 9.86 -1.09
N GLY A 126 15.52 9.82 -0.78
CA GLY A 126 14.45 10.31 -1.65
C GLY A 126 14.22 9.41 -2.86
N MET A 127 13.24 9.77 -3.71
CA MET A 127 12.84 8.93 -4.86
C MET A 127 13.90 8.75 -5.95
N LYS A 128 14.93 9.62 -5.97
CA LYS A 128 16.10 9.54 -6.87
C LYS A 128 17.35 9.02 -6.13
N TYR A 129 17.17 8.16 -5.14
CA TYR A 129 18.28 7.63 -4.35
C TYR A 129 19.36 6.97 -5.21
N ARG A 130 20.59 6.98 -4.72
CA ARG A 130 21.71 6.25 -5.33
C ARG A 130 22.08 5.06 -4.45
N MET A 131 22.17 3.86 -5.04
CA MET A 131 22.48 2.60 -4.34
C MET A 131 23.69 2.73 -3.41
N LYS A 132 24.83 3.23 -3.94
CA LYS A 132 26.07 3.42 -3.17
C LYS A 132 25.90 4.33 -1.95
N ARG A 133 25.06 5.37 -2.03
CA ARG A 133 24.85 6.33 -0.94
C ARG A 133 23.89 5.81 0.12
N THR A 134 22.92 5.00 -0.25
CA THR A 134 21.92 4.45 0.68
C THR A 134 22.28 3.07 1.22
N GLN A 135 23.37 2.46 0.76
CA GLN A 135 23.79 1.10 1.14
C GLN A 135 23.95 0.92 2.65
N LYS A 136 24.71 1.80 3.31
CA LYS A 136 24.93 1.74 4.77
C LYS A 136 23.63 1.86 5.55
N TYR A 137 22.70 2.69 5.08
CA TYR A 137 21.38 2.84 5.71
C TYR A 137 20.54 1.58 5.53
N PHE A 138 20.48 1.04 4.30
CA PHE A 138 19.78 -0.20 4.00
C PHE A 138 20.25 -1.35 4.89
N GLU A 139 21.57 -1.55 5.02
CA GLU A 139 22.15 -2.56 5.90
C GLU A 139 21.79 -2.37 7.38
N LYS A 140 21.71 -1.12 7.86
CA LYS A 140 21.25 -0.85 9.24
C LYS A 140 19.82 -1.32 9.45
N VAL A 141 18.92 -1.03 8.52
CA VAL A 141 17.51 -1.43 8.61
C VAL A 141 17.37 -2.96 8.52
N MET A 142 18.08 -3.61 7.59
CA MET A 142 18.05 -5.07 7.48
C MET A 142 18.59 -5.76 8.74
N ARG A 143 19.65 -5.23 9.37
CA ARG A 143 20.11 -5.74 10.67
C ARG A 143 19.08 -5.55 11.79
N ALA A 144 18.34 -4.44 11.80
CA ALA A 144 17.29 -4.20 12.79
C ALA A 144 16.09 -5.13 12.59
N LEU A 145 15.73 -5.45 11.33
CA LEU A 145 14.71 -6.44 10.99
C LEU A 145 15.04 -7.83 11.54
N ASN A 146 16.27 -8.29 11.31
CA ASN A 146 16.69 -9.64 11.72
C ASN A 146 16.81 -9.82 13.24
N LYS A 147 16.93 -8.73 14.01
CA LYS A 147 16.97 -8.79 15.48
C LYS A 147 15.58 -8.89 16.12
N LYS A 148 14.51 -8.63 15.36
CA LYS A 148 13.11 -8.67 15.82
C LYS A 148 12.36 -9.93 15.37
N GLN A 149 13.01 -10.84 14.64
CA GLN A 149 12.52 -12.19 14.32
C GLN A 149 13.08 -13.18 15.33
#